data_AF-A0A5C3ED56-F1
#
_entry.id   AF-A0A5C3ED56-F1
#
_cell.length_a   1.000
_cell.length_b   1.000
_cell.length_c   1.000
_cell.angle_alpha   90.00
_cell.angle_beta   90.00
_cell.angle_gamma   90.00
#
_symmetry.space_group_name_H-M   'P 1'
#
loop_
_entity.id
_entity.type
_entity.pdbx_description
1 polymer ?
#
loop_
_entity_poly.entity_id
_entity_poly.type
_entity_poly.pdbx_seq_one_letter_code
_entity_poly.pdbx_strand_id
1 'polypeptide(L)'
;MYSHPNKLIFVVLVLATITRAAAIGSNTFRKRMLATDVSSEKDRIPFEQLRSDFFQHNPRLAQAFSSSVLEQFSDTFFFKKKPVFQAYPQFGVSQSRLRHAYDSFGKVHVSNAEQSRFLTIEPKYRFPSGVKAADDQKLAHDVLASFVRRKEFIKEHFGNDAALVTYGWDLTPTRKAKFGLGHPRDALRDMSAGTSYTVIRKRLSEEGWAVLASRSGKSRLRLVLQPQGSIHPSVFGELKSAAQELHI
;
A
#
# COMPACT_ATOMS: atom_id res chain seq x y z
N MET A 1 56.08 -31.03 -41.65
CA MET A 1 54.78 -31.41 -41.05
C MET A 1 55.03 -32.63 -40.17
N TYR A 2 55.01 -32.46 -38.84
CA TYR A 2 55.22 -33.52 -37.85
C TYR A 2 54.30 -33.29 -36.64
N SER A 3 53.52 -34.33 -36.35
CA SER A 3 53.04 -34.92 -35.08
C SER A 3 53.11 -34.13 -33.75
N HIS A 4 51.98 -34.20 -33.03
CA HIS A 4 51.63 -34.02 -31.60
C HIS A 4 52.70 -34.41 -30.52
N PRO A 5 52.37 -34.38 -29.19
CA PRO A 5 51.90 -33.32 -28.28
C PRO A 5 52.73 -33.32 -26.95
N ASN A 6 52.53 -32.39 -26.00
CA ASN A 6 52.90 -32.60 -24.57
C ASN A 6 52.17 -31.60 -23.66
N LYS A 7 51.25 -32.08 -22.81
CA LYS A 7 51.32 -32.15 -21.33
C LYS A 7 51.70 -30.83 -20.63
N LEU A 8 50.80 -30.30 -19.79
CA LEU A 8 50.96 -30.36 -18.32
C LEU A 8 49.77 -29.71 -17.59
N ILE A 9 49.31 -30.42 -16.56
CA ILE A 9 48.39 -30.01 -15.50
C ILE A 9 49.14 -29.08 -14.54
N PHE A 10 48.52 -27.99 -14.08
CA PHE A 10 48.96 -27.27 -12.88
C PHE A 10 47.77 -27.01 -11.95
N VAL A 11 47.74 -27.78 -10.87
CA VAL A 11 46.96 -27.58 -9.65
C VAL A 11 47.81 -26.72 -8.72
N VAL A 12 47.28 -25.60 -8.20
CA VAL A 12 47.83 -24.96 -7.00
C VAL A 12 46.69 -24.52 -6.08
N LEU A 13 46.53 -25.30 -5.02
CA LEU A 13 45.92 -24.96 -3.75
C LEU A 13 46.82 -23.95 -3.01
N VAL A 14 46.27 -22.85 -2.49
CA VAL A 14 46.88 -22.11 -1.37
C VAL A 14 45.82 -21.86 -0.31
N LEU A 15 45.98 -22.57 0.81
CA LEU A 15 45.40 -22.30 2.12
C LEU A 15 46.07 -21.06 2.73
N ALA A 16 45.29 -20.13 3.28
CA ALA A 16 45.76 -19.31 4.40
C ALA A 16 44.58 -18.91 5.30
N THR A 17 44.63 -19.50 6.48
CA THR A 17 43.82 -19.32 7.68
C THR A 17 43.94 -17.93 8.29
N ILE A 18 42.82 -17.28 8.64
CA ILE A 18 42.79 -16.26 9.70
C ILE A 18 41.65 -16.60 10.66
N THR A 19 42.00 -17.04 11.87
CA THR A 19 41.10 -17.23 12.99
C THR A 19 41.25 -16.09 14.01
N ARG A 20 40.09 -15.48 14.32
CA ARG A 20 39.59 -14.94 15.61
C ARG A 20 40.29 -13.75 16.31
N ALA A 21 39.49 -12.70 16.51
CA ALA A 21 39.12 -12.16 17.83
C ALA A 21 37.75 -11.43 17.68
N ALA A 22 36.62 -11.96 18.14
CA ALA A 22 36.10 -11.87 19.51
C ALA A 22 35.97 -10.42 20.03
N ALA A 23 35.00 -9.67 19.50
CA ALA A 23 34.35 -8.60 20.26
C ALA A 23 33.06 -9.17 20.88
N ILE A 24 33.19 -9.58 22.14
CA ILE A 24 32.07 -9.88 23.03
C ILE A 24 31.47 -8.55 23.46
N GLY A 25 30.21 -8.30 23.08
CA GLY A 25 29.47 -7.14 23.55
C GLY A 25 28.09 -6.98 22.91
N SER A 26 27.04 -7.37 23.64
CA SER A 26 25.59 -7.18 23.37
C SER A 26 24.80 -8.30 22.66
N ASN A 27 25.02 -9.57 23.07
CA ASN A 27 24.13 -10.68 22.71
C ASN A 27 22.75 -10.69 23.43
N THR A 28 22.39 -9.62 24.15
CA THR A 28 21.09 -9.51 24.84
C THR A 28 20.02 -8.78 24.04
N PHE A 29 20.37 -7.97 23.02
CA PHE A 29 19.38 -7.28 22.19
C PHE A 29 18.97 -8.06 20.93
N ARG A 30 19.87 -8.86 20.35
CA ARG A 30 19.56 -9.62 19.13
C ARG A 30 18.66 -10.83 19.35
N LYS A 31 18.63 -11.38 20.58
CA LYS A 31 17.77 -12.51 20.95
C LYS A 31 16.30 -12.13 21.17
N ARG A 32 15.93 -10.85 21.25
CA ARG A 32 14.52 -10.40 21.26
C ARG A 32 13.97 -10.05 19.88
N MET A 33 14.80 -10.02 18.84
CA MET A 33 14.38 -9.61 17.49
C MET A 33 14.13 -10.77 16.52
N LEU A 34 14.33 -12.03 16.96
CA LEU A 34 14.19 -13.23 16.13
C LEU A 34 13.09 -14.20 16.65
N ALA A 35 12.26 -13.75 17.59
CA ALA A 35 11.13 -14.52 18.11
C ALA A 35 9.78 -14.13 17.48
N THR A 36 9.78 -13.57 16.27
CA THR A 36 8.54 -13.05 15.63
C THR A 36 8.12 -13.81 14.37
N ASP A 37 8.87 -14.82 13.90
CA ASP A 37 8.55 -15.42 12.58
C ASP A 37 7.84 -16.77 12.61
N VAL A 38 7.77 -17.48 13.74
CA VAL A 38 6.98 -18.74 13.82
C VAL A 38 5.49 -18.46 14.12
N SER A 39 5.16 -17.25 14.57
CA SER A 39 3.77 -16.81 14.76
C SER A 39 3.18 -16.12 13.52
N SER A 40 4.01 -15.73 12.54
CA SER A 40 3.55 -14.88 11.43
C SER A 40 2.81 -15.66 10.34
N GLU A 41 3.09 -16.96 10.18
CA GLU A 41 2.32 -17.86 9.30
C GLU A 41 0.99 -18.28 9.91
N LYS A 42 0.92 -18.50 11.23
CA LYS A 42 -0.32 -18.89 11.94
C LYS A 42 -1.37 -17.80 11.98
N ASP A 43 -0.96 -16.53 11.83
CA ASP A 43 -1.87 -15.38 11.80
C ASP A 43 -2.40 -15.06 10.40
N ARG A 44 -2.16 -15.91 9.39
CA ARG A 44 -2.62 -15.65 8.01
C ARG A 44 -3.91 -16.38 7.70
N ILE A 45 -4.88 -15.65 7.17
CA ILE A 45 -6.14 -16.20 6.67
C ILE A 45 -6.15 -16.06 5.14
N PRO A 46 -6.25 -17.15 4.37
CA PRO A 46 -6.52 -17.13 2.94
C PRO A 46 -7.84 -16.44 2.62
N PHE A 47 -7.96 -15.85 1.42
CA PHE A 47 -9.16 -15.10 1.04
C PHE A 47 -10.43 -15.95 1.14
N GLU A 48 -10.37 -17.23 0.73
CA GLU A 48 -11.46 -18.20 0.71
C GLU A 48 -12.00 -18.51 2.10
N GLN A 49 -11.15 -18.37 3.12
CA GLN A 49 -11.53 -18.64 4.50
C GLN A 49 -12.21 -17.44 5.13
N LEU A 50 -11.99 -16.21 4.63
CA LEU A 50 -12.58 -14.99 5.19
C LEU A 50 -14.10 -15.04 5.15
N ARG A 51 -14.71 -15.02 6.34
CA ARG A 51 -16.14 -14.94 6.55
C ARG A 51 -16.48 -13.76 7.46
N SER A 52 -17.64 -13.13 7.24
CA SER A 52 -18.06 -11.94 7.99
C SER A 52 -18.30 -12.21 9.49
N ASP A 53 -18.48 -13.48 9.89
CA ASP A 53 -18.69 -13.91 11.28
C ASP A 53 -17.39 -14.07 12.09
N PHE A 54 -16.21 -13.97 11.48
CA PHE A 54 -14.94 -13.97 12.22
C PHE A 54 -14.77 -12.79 13.19
N PHE A 55 -15.52 -11.72 12.97
CA PHE A 55 -15.38 -10.47 13.69
C PHE A 55 -16.68 -10.19 14.45
N GLN A 56 -16.64 -10.40 15.76
CA GLN A 56 -17.75 -10.04 16.62
C GLN A 56 -17.93 -8.52 16.60
N HIS A 57 -19.19 -8.06 16.56
CA HIS A 57 -19.48 -6.63 16.59
C HIS A 57 -18.98 -6.04 17.91
N ASN A 58 -18.08 -5.06 17.83
CA ASN A 58 -17.70 -4.23 18.96
C ASN A 58 -18.57 -2.96 18.95
N PRO A 59 -19.48 -2.75 19.92
CA PRO A 59 -20.41 -1.62 19.90
C PRO A 59 -19.74 -0.25 20.16
N ARG A 60 -18.43 -0.21 20.46
CA ARG A 60 -17.69 1.05 20.76
C ARG A 60 -17.19 1.81 19.54
N LEU A 61 -17.61 1.45 18.32
CA LEU A 61 -17.07 1.90 17.02
C LEU A 61 -17.35 3.37 16.62
N ALA A 62 -17.66 4.26 17.56
CA ALA A 62 -18.07 5.65 17.28
C ALA A 62 -17.06 6.72 17.74
N GLN A 63 -15.78 6.38 17.95
CA GLN A 63 -14.76 7.39 18.24
C GLN A 63 -14.11 7.92 16.96
N ALA A 64 -13.87 9.23 16.94
CA ALA A 64 -12.99 9.85 15.95
C ALA A 64 -11.63 9.14 15.98
N PHE A 65 -11.09 8.78 14.82
CA PHE A 65 -9.82 8.05 14.73
C PHE A 65 -8.70 8.89 15.34
N SER A 66 -8.00 8.35 16.34
CA SER A 66 -6.81 9.00 16.87
C SER A 66 -5.70 9.01 15.81
N SER A 67 -4.80 9.99 15.88
CA SER A 67 -3.58 10.02 15.05
C SER A 67 -2.77 8.73 15.19
N SER A 68 -2.71 8.16 16.40
CA SER A 68 -2.01 6.91 16.69
C SER A 68 -2.57 5.70 15.93
N VAL A 69 -3.88 5.61 15.73
CA VAL A 69 -4.49 4.55 14.91
C VAL A 69 -4.09 4.75 13.45
N LEU A 70 -4.16 5.98 12.93
CA LEU A 70 -3.81 6.25 11.53
C LEU A 70 -2.34 5.95 11.21
N GLU A 71 -1.43 6.23 12.13
CA GLU A 71 0.00 5.92 11.97
C GLU A 71 0.26 4.41 11.80
N GLN A 72 -0.49 3.57 12.51
CA GLN A 72 -0.39 2.10 12.42
C GLN A 72 -0.89 1.54 11.08
N PHE A 73 -1.68 2.32 10.33
CA PHE A 73 -2.21 1.98 9.02
C PHE A 73 -1.68 2.92 7.92
N SER A 74 -0.51 3.53 8.14
CA SER A 74 0.12 4.46 7.19
C SER A 74 0.49 3.84 5.84
N ASP A 75 0.68 2.52 5.79
CA ASP A 75 0.92 1.69 4.61
C ASP A 75 -0.38 1.10 4.01
N THR A 76 -1.55 1.56 4.48
CA THR A 76 -2.85 1.01 4.10
C THR A 76 -3.61 1.96 3.19
N PHE A 77 -4.27 1.40 2.18
CA PHE A 77 -5.17 2.15 1.31
C PHE A 77 -6.58 2.20 1.88
N PHE A 78 -7.30 3.28 1.61
CA PHE A 78 -8.63 3.53 2.15
C PHE A 78 -9.64 3.77 1.03
N PHE A 79 -10.75 3.02 1.09
CA PHE A 79 -11.92 3.23 0.25
C PHE A 79 -13.07 3.69 1.15
N LYS A 80 -13.68 4.85 0.84
CA LYS A 80 -14.74 5.46 1.67
C LYS A 80 -14.38 5.51 3.17
N LYS A 81 -13.14 5.90 3.48
CA LYS A 81 -12.58 5.98 4.85
C LYS A 81 -12.48 4.63 5.58
N LYS A 82 -12.49 3.51 4.85
CA LYS A 82 -12.32 2.16 5.39
C LYS A 82 -11.08 1.49 4.77
N PRO A 83 -10.25 0.80 5.56
CA PRO A 83 -9.02 0.21 5.06
C PRO A 83 -9.31 -0.94 4.10
N VAL A 84 -8.47 -1.07 3.08
CA VAL A 84 -8.52 -2.10 2.05
C VAL A 84 -7.26 -2.97 2.16
N PHE A 85 -7.47 -4.25 2.46
CA PHE A 85 -6.43 -5.25 2.54
C PHE A 85 -6.37 -6.09 1.27
N GLN A 86 -5.19 -6.64 0.99
CA GLN A 86 -4.98 -7.59 -0.09
C GLN A 86 -4.57 -8.94 0.52
N ALA A 87 -5.33 -9.98 0.21
CA ALA A 87 -5.03 -11.35 0.58
C ALA A 87 -4.26 -12.00 -0.58
N TYR A 88 -2.97 -12.27 -0.36
CA TYR A 88 -2.12 -12.93 -1.34
C TYR A 88 -2.37 -14.45 -1.34
N PRO A 89 -2.26 -15.17 -2.46
CA PRO A 89 -2.68 -16.57 -2.52
C PRO A 89 -1.82 -17.46 -1.62
N GLN A 90 -0.52 -17.13 -1.51
CA GLN A 90 0.45 -17.86 -0.70
C GLN A 90 0.55 -17.35 0.75
N PHE A 91 0.19 -16.09 1.01
CA PHE A 91 0.44 -15.44 2.31
C PHE A 91 -0.82 -15.06 3.06
N GLY A 92 -1.99 -15.16 2.43
CA GLY A 92 -3.26 -14.67 2.97
C GLY A 92 -3.19 -13.20 3.39
N VAL A 93 -3.97 -12.88 4.41
CA VAL A 93 -3.98 -11.59 5.10
C VAL A 93 -3.85 -11.82 6.60
N SER A 94 -3.16 -10.92 7.31
CA SER A 94 -2.97 -11.02 8.77
C SER A 94 -4.32 -10.86 9.49
N GLN A 95 -4.72 -11.88 10.25
CA GLN A 95 -5.93 -11.91 11.05
C GLN A 95 -5.88 -10.87 12.16
N SER A 96 -4.77 -10.78 12.89
CA SER A 96 -4.57 -9.78 13.94
C SER A 96 -4.69 -8.36 13.40
N ARG A 97 -4.07 -8.07 12.25
CA ARG A 97 -4.14 -6.75 11.60
C ARG A 97 -5.54 -6.45 11.08
N LEU A 98 -6.23 -7.43 10.50
CA LEU A 98 -7.64 -7.29 10.10
C LEU A 98 -8.56 -7.03 11.29
N ARG A 99 -8.38 -7.77 12.39
CA ARG A 99 -9.17 -7.59 13.62
C ARG A 99 -8.94 -6.21 14.20
N HIS A 100 -7.68 -5.78 14.30
CA HIS A 100 -7.35 -4.45 14.79
C HIS A 100 -7.93 -3.34 13.91
N ALA A 101 -7.85 -3.49 12.59
CA ALA A 101 -8.46 -2.56 11.65
C ALA A 101 -9.99 -2.56 11.76
N TYR A 102 -10.60 -3.71 11.95
CA TYR A 102 -12.04 -3.82 12.16
C TYR A 102 -12.47 -3.17 13.48
N ASP A 103 -11.75 -3.41 14.57
CA ASP A 103 -12.01 -2.78 15.87
C ASP A 103 -11.78 -1.27 15.85
N SER A 104 -10.88 -0.79 14.98
CA SER A 104 -10.57 0.64 14.83
C SER A 104 -11.56 1.36 13.90
N PHE A 105 -11.86 0.77 12.74
CA PHE A 105 -12.62 1.41 11.65
C PHE A 105 -14.05 0.90 11.51
N GLY A 106 -14.41 -0.18 12.19
CA GLY A 106 -15.75 -0.80 12.20
C GLY A 106 -16.15 -1.51 10.91
N LYS A 107 -15.36 -1.36 9.85
CA LYS A 107 -15.55 -2.01 8.55
C LYS A 107 -14.21 -2.07 7.85
N VAL A 108 -13.93 -3.19 7.20
CA VAL A 108 -12.73 -3.38 6.39
C VAL A 108 -13.09 -4.03 5.06
N HIS A 109 -12.32 -3.73 4.03
CA HIS A 109 -12.43 -4.39 2.72
C HIS A 109 -11.24 -5.32 2.53
N VAL A 110 -11.47 -6.45 1.88
CA VAL A 110 -10.41 -7.37 1.47
C VAL A 110 -10.57 -7.68 -0.01
N SER A 111 -9.47 -7.63 -0.74
CA SER A 111 -9.36 -8.05 -2.13
C SER A 111 -8.49 -9.31 -2.21
N ASN A 112 -8.79 -10.22 -3.14
CA ASN A 112 -7.84 -11.26 -3.49
C ASN A 112 -6.69 -10.66 -4.34
N ALA A 113 -5.55 -11.36 -4.40
CA ALA A 113 -4.37 -10.87 -5.12
C ALA A 113 -4.61 -10.64 -6.62
N GLU A 114 -5.48 -11.45 -7.21
CA GLU A 114 -5.93 -11.36 -8.59
C GLU A 114 -6.92 -10.20 -8.83
N GLN A 115 -7.33 -9.50 -7.77
CA GLN A 115 -8.18 -8.30 -7.80
C GLN A 115 -9.55 -8.53 -8.47
N SER A 116 -9.96 -9.79 -8.56
CA SER A 116 -11.19 -10.25 -9.19
C SER A 116 -12.31 -10.47 -8.17
N ARG A 117 -11.96 -10.58 -6.88
CA ARG A 117 -12.91 -10.85 -5.79
C ARG A 117 -12.68 -9.89 -4.64
N PHE A 118 -13.79 -9.41 -4.09
CA PHE A 118 -13.81 -8.49 -2.97
C PHE A 118 -14.77 -8.96 -1.90
N LEU A 119 -14.37 -8.82 -0.65
CA LEU A 119 -15.18 -9.06 0.53
C LEU A 119 -15.20 -7.79 1.37
N THR A 120 -16.39 -7.40 1.83
CA THR A 120 -16.53 -6.38 2.87
C THR A 120 -16.89 -7.05 4.17
N ILE A 121 -16.06 -6.83 5.19
CA ILE A 121 -16.28 -7.32 6.54
C ILE A 121 -16.91 -6.16 7.32
N GLU A 122 -18.15 -6.34 7.74
CA GLU A 122 -18.94 -5.34 8.43
C GLU A 122 -19.71 -5.97 9.60
N PRO A 123 -20.07 -5.20 10.63
CA PRO A 123 -20.84 -5.72 11.75
C PRO A 123 -22.17 -6.26 11.26
N LYS A 124 -22.46 -7.52 11.64
CA LYS A 124 -23.80 -8.06 11.56
C LYS A 124 -24.67 -7.29 12.56
N TYR A 125 -25.32 -6.22 12.10
CA TYR A 125 -26.40 -5.64 12.87
C TYR A 125 -27.51 -6.69 12.96
N ARG A 126 -27.84 -7.15 14.18
CA ARG A 126 -29.09 -7.87 14.42
C ARG A 126 -30.25 -6.88 14.29
N PHE A 127 -30.59 -6.49 13.07
CA PHE A 127 -31.91 -5.91 12.81
C PHE A 127 -32.87 -7.07 12.52
N PRO A 128 -33.99 -7.20 13.26
CA PRO A 128 -35.09 -8.05 12.81
C PRO A 128 -35.72 -7.33 11.60
N SER A 129 -35.91 -8.07 10.51
CA SER A 129 -36.49 -7.65 9.22
C SER A 129 -35.54 -6.96 8.22
N GLY A 130 -35.49 -7.54 7.01
CA GLY A 130 -35.08 -6.84 5.79
C GLY A 130 -33.70 -7.20 5.25
N VAL A 131 -33.66 -8.24 4.41
CA VAL A 131 -32.60 -8.51 3.44
C VAL A 131 -32.18 -7.21 2.73
N LYS A 132 -30.92 -6.77 2.87
CA LYS A 132 -30.36 -5.77 1.96
C LYS A 132 -30.06 -6.47 0.62
N ALA A 133 -30.72 -5.99 -0.43
CA ALA A 133 -30.76 -6.59 -1.75
C ALA A 133 -29.36 -6.85 -2.33
N ALA A 134 -29.21 -7.98 -3.01
CA ALA A 134 -27.98 -8.39 -3.68
C ALA A 134 -27.43 -7.34 -4.68
N ASP A 135 -28.27 -6.43 -5.17
CA ASP A 135 -27.88 -5.35 -6.08
C ASP A 135 -26.98 -4.28 -5.41
N ASP A 136 -27.21 -3.96 -4.14
CA ASP A 136 -26.34 -3.05 -3.37
C ASP A 136 -24.96 -3.66 -3.16
N GLN A 137 -24.87 -4.99 -3.05
CA GLN A 137 -23.61 -5.71 -2.92
C GLN A 137 -22.83 -5.73 -4.24
N LYS A 138 -23.52 -5.92 -5.38
CA LYS A 138 -22.89 -5.89 -6.71
C LYS A 138 -22.39 -4.49 -7.06
N LEU A 139 -23.17 -3.45 -6.82
CA LEU A 139 -22.74 -2.07 -7.05
C LEU A 139 -21.55 -1.69 -6.15
N ALA A 140 -21.58 -2.08 -4.87
CA ALA A 140 -20.44 -1.87 -3.98
C ALA A 140 -19.19 -2.62 -4.45
N HIS A 141 -19.36 -3.81 -5.05
CA HIS A 141 -18.29 -4.61 -5.62
C HIS A 141 -17.65 -3.91 -6.83
N ASP A 142 -18.44 -3.41 -7.78
CA ASP A 142 -17.93 -2.76 -9.00
C ASP A 142 -17.17 -1.46 -8.71
N VAL A 143 -17.64 -0.70 -7.72
CA VAL A 143 -16.97 0.55 -7.30
C VAL A 143 -15.66 0.24 -6.57
N LEU A 144 -15.62 -0.79 -5.72
CA LEU A 144 -14.40 -1.23 -5.06
C LEU A 144 -13.39 -1.83 -6.06
N ALA A 145 -13.85 -2.60 -7.04
CA ALA A 145 -13.02 -3.10 -8.14
C ALA A 145 -12.38 -1.96 -8.92
N SER A 146 -13.17 -0.93 -9.24
CA SER A 146 -12.66 0.27 -9.92
C SER A 146 -11.67 1.06 -9.07
N PHE A 147 -11.89 1.15 -7.74
CA PHE A 147 -10.89 1.69 -6.82
C PHE A 147 -9.58 0.90 -6.87
N VAL A 148 -9.62 -0.43 -6.80
CA VAL A 148 -8.41 -1.27 -6.81
C VAL A 148 -7.65 -1.17 -8.11
N ARG A 149 -8.34 -1.20 -9.27
CA ARG A 149 -7.71 -1.01 -10.59
C ARG A 149 -6.98 0.32 -10.68
N ARG A 150 -7.64 1.41 -10.29
CA ARG A 150 -7.02 2.75 -10.30
C ARG A 150 -5.79 2.85 -9.39
N LYS A 151 -5.89 2.28 -8.19
CA LYS A 151 -4.81 2.24 -7.20
C LYS A 151 -3.60 1.49 -7.74
N GLU A 152 -3.81 0.31 -8.33
CA GLU A 152 -2.72 -0.52 -8.86
C GLU A 152 -2.08 0.12 -10.09
N PHE A 153 -2.88 0.74 -10.97
CA PHE A 153 -2.35 1.53 -12.09
C PHE A 153 -1.37 2.63 -11.62
N ILE A 154 -1.74 3.41 -10.60
CA ILE A 154 -0.83 4.43 -10.04
C ILE A 154 0.41 3.77 -9.43
N LYS A 155 0.24 2.69 -8.67
CA LYS A 155 1.34 1.97 -8.01
C LYS A 155 2.35 1.40 -9.00
N GLU A 156 1.87 0.82 -10.09
CA GLU A 156 2.67 0.22 -11.15
C GLU A 156 3.49 1.29 -11.88
N HIS A 157 2.85 2.38 -12.32
CA HIS A 157 3.49 3.36 -13.18
C HIS A 157 4.20 4.50 -12.44
N PHE A 158 3.75 4.87 -11.25
CA PHE A 158 4.23 6.03 -10.49
C PHE A 158 4.72 5.69 -9.08
N GLY A 159 4.66 4.42 -8.67
CA GLY A 159 5.22 3.93 -7.42
C GLY A 159 4.21 3.75 -6.29
N ASN A 160 4.56 2.87 -5.34
CA ASN A 160 3.71 2.54 -4.20
C ASN A 160 3.38 3.78 -3.34
N ASP A 161 4.37 4.63 -3.11
CA ASP A 161 4.20 5.82 -2.29
C ASP A 161 3.26 6.85 -2.94
N ALA A 162 3.31 6.99 -4.27
CA ALA A 162 2.35 7.82 -5.00
C ALA A 162 0.92 7.28 -4.85
N ALA A 163 0.75 5.96 -4.92
CA ALA A 163 -0.55 5.33 -4.67
C ALA A 163 -1.02 5.53 -3.23
N LEU A 164 -0.13 5.41 -2.22
CA LEU A 164 -0.47 5.63 -0.81
C LEU A 164 -0.81 7.09 -0.51
N VAL A 165 -0.18 8.03 -1.19
CA VAL A 165 -0.60 9.44 -1.11
C VAL A 165 -1.97 9.64 -1.71
N THR A 166 -2.24 9.03 -2.87
CA THR A 166 -3.50 9.22 -3.60
C THR A 166 -4.69 8.54 -2.93
N TYR A 167 -4.49 7.31 -2.46
CA TYR A 167 -5.55 6.43 -1.96
C TYR A 167 -5.37 5.99 -0.51
N GLY A 168 -4.39 6.53 0.22
CA GLY A 168 -4.25 6.34 1.66
C GLY A 168 -5.22 7.24 2.45
N TRP A 169 -4.96 7.40 3.75
CA TRP A 169 -5.79 8.28 4.57
C TRP A 169 -5.69 9.75 4.14
N ASP A 170 -6.80 10.48 4.20
CA ASP A 170 -6.89 11.88 3.80
C ASP A 170 -5.81 12.73 4.49
N LEU A 171 -5.22 13.68 3.74
CA LEU A 171 -4.34 14.68 4.30
C LEU A 171 -5.18 15.73 5.02
N THR A 172 -4.97 15.94 6.31
CA THR A 172 -5.49 17.19 6.91
C THR A 172 -4.70 18.35 6.31
N PRO A 173 -5.34 19.29 5.59
CA PRO A 173 -4.63 20.43 5.03
C PRO A 173 -4.00 21.23 6.18
N THR A 174 -2.71 21.54 6.09
CA THR A 174 -2.16 22.56 6.98
C THR A 174 -2.77 23.90 6.56
N ARG A 175 -3.02 24.79 7.53
CA ARG A 175 -3.64 26.12 7.35
C ARG A 175 -2.99 27.04 6.29
N LYS A 176 -1.92 26.60 5.63
CA LYS A 176 -1.09 27.36 4.70
C LYS A 176 -1.03 26.81 3.27
N ALA A 177 -1.71 25.69 2.97
CA ALA A 177 -1.73 25.20 1.58
C ALA A 177 -2.28 26.32 0.68
N LYS A 178 -1.44 26.80 -0.24
CA LYS A 178 -1.78 27.90 -1.15
C LYS A 178 -2.73 27.37 -2.24
N PHE A 179 -3.98 27.11 -1.87
CA PHE A 179 -5.01 26.71 -2.82
C PHE A 179 -5.21 27.84 -3.83
N GLY A 180 -4.82 27.62 -5.08
CA GLY A 180 -5.17 28.50 -6.21
C GLY A 180 -4.24 29.69 -6.47
N LEU A 181 -3.13 29.87 -5.77
CA LEU A 181 -2.20 30.98 -6.02
C LEU A 181 -0.89 30.47 -6.65
N GLY A 182 -0.92 30.36 -7.97
CA GLY A 182 0.26 30.24 -8.83
C GLY A 182 0.41 28.86 -9.46
N HIS A 183 0.25 28.80 -10.78
CA HIS A 183 1.08 27.91 -11.60
C HIS A 183 2.48 28.54 -11.60
N PRO A 184 3.50 27.99 -10.91
CA PRO A 184 4.85 28.38 -11.24
C PRO A 184 5.09 27.77 -12.62
N ARG A 185 5.05 28.63 -13.64
CA ARG A 185 5.66 28.33 -14.94
C ARG A 185 7.17 28.04 -14.79
N ASP A 186 7.71 28.29 -13.60
CA ASP A 186 9.11 28.10 -13.24
C ASP A 186 9.36 26.70 -12.65
N ALA A 187 9.85 25.80 -13.52
CA ALA A 187 10.86 24.77 -13.22
C ALA A 187 10.71 23.90 -11.94
N LEU A 188 9.49 23.55 -11.52
CA LEU A 188 9.35 22.49 -10.52
C LEU A 188 9.70 21.15 -11.15
N ARG A 189 10.86 20.62 -10.75
CA ARG A 189 11.40 19.35 -11.22
C ARG A 189 10.39 18.24 -10.90
N ASP A 190 9.96 17.53 -11.94
CA ASP A 190 9.14 16.33 -11.80
C ASP A 190 9.77 15.42 -10.75
N MET A 191 8.97 14.98 -9.78
CA MET A 191 9.40 13.98 -8.82
C MET A 191 9.49 12.63 -9.53
N SER A 192 10.45 11.78 -9.17
CA SER A 192 10.52 10.44 -9.76
C SER A 192 9.45 9.52 -9.17
N ALA A 193 9.10 8.44 -9.88
CA ALA A 193 8.24 7.38 -9.36
C ALA A 193 8.78 6.68 -8.08
N GLY A 194 10.05 6.89 -7.72
CA GLY A 194 10.66 6.40 -6.48
C GLY A 194 10.66 7.41 -5.34
N THR A 195 10.01 8.57 -5.52
CA THR A 195 9.95 9.61 -4.49
C THR A 195 9.15 9.12 -3.29
N SER A 196 9.67 9.35 -2.08
CA SER A 196 9.07 8.80 -0.87
C SER A 196 7.75 9.48 -0.50
N TYR A 197 6.90 8.73 0.20
CA TYR A 197 5.60 9.19 0.71
C TYR A 197 5.69 10.52 1.45
N THR A 198 6.66 10.66 2.36
CA THR A 198 6.87 11.87 3.17
C THR A 198 7.18 13.10 2.31
N VAL A 199 8.00 12.93 1.26
CA VAL A 199 8.37 14.03 0.36
C VAL A 199 7.17 14.49 -0.46
N ILE A 200 6.38 13.54 -0.99
CA ILE A 200 5.18 13.84 -1.76
C ILE A 200 4.13 14.54 -0.86
N ARG A 201 3.89 14.01 0.35
CA ARG A 201 2.94 14.60 1.31
C ARG A 201 3.37 16.01 1.72
N LYS A 202 4.66 16.23 2.00
CA LYS A 202 5.22 17.56 2.30
C LYS A 202 4.93 18.54 1.16
N ARG A 203 5.29 18.18 -0.08
CA ARG A 203 5.02 19.00 -1.28
C ARG A 203 3.53 19.35 -1.40
N LEU A 204 2.63 18.37 -1.26
CA LEU A 204 1.19 18.59 -1.31
C LEU A 204 0.69 19.54 -0.22
N SER A 205 1.21 19.43 1.00
CA SER A 205 0.82 20.32 2.10
C SER A 205 1.35 21.75 1.96
N GLU A 206 2.53 21.93 1.34
CA GLU A 206 3.15 23.24 1.16
C GLU A 206 2.58 23.96 -0.07
N GLU A 207 2.36 23.23 -1.17
CA GLU A 207 2.03 23.79 -2.48
C GLU A 207 0.60 23.48 -2.95
N GLY A 208 -0.09 22.54 -2.33
CA GLY A 208 -1.42 22.07 -2.75
C GLY A 208 -1.41 21.14 -3.95
N TRP A 209 -0.26 20.87 -4.56
CA TRP A 209 -0.13 19.95 -5.69
C TRP A 209 1.26 19.30 -5.75
N ALA A 210 1.37 18.24 -6.55
CA ALA A 210 2.60 17.49 -6.81
C ALA A 210 2.57 16.92 -8.22
N VAL A 211 3.72 16.81 -8.90
CA VAL A 211 3.83 16.13 -10.20
C VAL A 211 4.92 15.06 -10.11
N LEU A 212 4.58 13.84 -10.55
CA LEU A 212 5.48 12.70 -10.61
C LEU A 212 5.64 12.22 -12.04
N ALA A 213 6.88 11.99 -12.48
CA ALA A 213 7.16 11.26 -13.70
C ALA A 213 6.92 9.76 -13.51
N SER A 214 6.38 9.10 -14.53
CA SER A 214 6.25 7.65 -14.56
C SER A 214 7.63 6.98 -14.55
N ARG A 215 7.69 5.68 -14.21
CA ARG A 215 8.93 4.89 -14.29
C ARG A 215 9.56 4.89 -15.68
N SER A 216 8.73 4.95 -16.73
CA SER A 216 9.18 5.08 -18.12
C SER A 216 9.67 6.49 -18.48
N GLY A 217 9.37 7.50 -17.67
CA GLY A 217 9.63 8.92 -17.98
C GLY A 217 8.70 9.53 -19.03
N LYS A 218 7.77 8.74 -19.59
CA LYS A 218 6.93 9.13 -20.72
C LYS A 218 5.55 9.66 -20.34
N SER A 219 5.20 9.60 -19.06
CA SER A 219 3.92 10.07 -18.54
C SER A 219 4.13 10.80 -17.22
N ARG A 220 3.16 11.63 -16.85
CA ARG A 220 3.18 12.42 -15.61
C ARG A 220 1.87 12.22 -14.86
N LEU A 221 1.96 12.05 -13.54
CA LEU A 221 0.85 12.05 -12.61
C LEU A 221 0.86 13.36 -11.84
N ARG A 222 -0.17 14.17 -12.03
CA ARG A 222 -0.44 15.36 -11.21
C ARG A 222 -1.37 14.95 -10.07
N LEU A 223 -0.98 15.29 -8.85
CA LEU A 223 -1.78 15.15 -7.65
C LEU A 223 -2.17 16.54 -7.18
N VAL A 224 -3.45 16.74 -6.86
CA VAL A 224 -3.97 18.01 -6.33
C VAL A 224 -4.65 17.74 -5.00
N LEU A 225 -4.18 18.40 -3.93
CA LEU A 225 -4.82 18.39 -2.62
C LEU A 225 -6.08 19.25 -2.68
N GLN A 226 -7.22 18.66 -2.32
CA GLN A 226 -8.50 19.36 -2.22
C GLN A 226 -8.68 19.97 -0.82
N PRO A 227 -9.55 20.99 -0.65
CA PRO A 227 -9.81 21.62 0.65
C PRO A 227 -10.26 20.64 1.75
N GLN A 228 -10.98 19.58 1.38
CA GLN A 228 -11.42 18.52 2.30
C GLN A 228 -10.33 17.50 2.66
N GLY A 229 -9.12 17.63 2.10
CA GLY A 229 -7.98 16.75 2.38
C GLY A 229 -7.78 15.57 1.43
N SER A 230 -8.75 15.30 0.56
CA SER A 230 -8.65 14.25 -0.46
C SER A 230 -7.69 14.66 -1.59
N ILE A 231 -7.05 13.68 -2.23
CA ILE A 231 -6.18 13.91 -3.39
C ILE A 231 -6.93 13.60 -4.69
N HIS A 232 -6.88 14.54 -5.65
CA HIS A 232 -7.35 14.32 -7.01
C HIS A 232 -6.15 14.01 -7.92
N PRO A 233 -6.01 12.78 -8.42
CA PRO A 233 -5.00 12.43 -9.42
C PRO A 233 -5.42 12.89 -10.83
N SER A 234 -4.46 13.08 -11.73
CA SER A 234 -4.68 13.29 -13.17
C SER A 234 -3.43 12.90 -13.95
N VAL A 235 -3.57 12.21 -15.08
CA VAL A 235 -2.44 11.67 -15.85
C VAL A 235 -2.28 12.35 -17.20
N PHE A 236 -1.03 12.59 -17.60
CA PHE A 236 -0.63 13.19 -18.87
C PHE A 236 0.42 12.31 -19.56
N GLY A 237 0.50 12.37 -20.89
CA GLY A 237 1.45 11.59 -21.71
C GLY A 237 0.87 10.28 -22.24
N GLU A 238 1.72 9.31 -22.55
CA GLU A 238 1.34 8.04 -23.19
C GLU A 238 0.26 7.26 -22.42
N LEU A 239 0.23 7.36 -21.08
CA LEU A 239 -0.72 6.65 -20.23
C LEU A 239 -2.08 7.38 -20.07
N LYS A 240 -2.28 8.52 -20.71
CA LYS A 240 -3.51 9.34 -20.55
C LYS A 240 -4.77 8.57 -20.92
N SER A 241 -4.77 7.83 -22.03
CA SER A 241 -5.95 7.09 -22.48
C SER A 241 -6.33 5.98 -21.49
N ALA A 242 -5.35 5.20 -21.03
CA ALA A 242 -5.57 4.18 -20.00
C ALA A 242 -6.07 4.78 -18.67
N ALA A 243 -5.55 5.95 -18.28
CA ALA A 243 -6.05 6.68 -17.12
C ALA A 243 -7.50 7.17 -17.29
N GLN A 244 -7.87 7.64 -18.48
CA GLN A 244 -9.23 8.07 -18.80
C GLN A 244 -10.24 6.92 -18.71
N GLU A 245 -9.89 5.72 -19.20
CA GLU A 245 -10.71 4.50 -19.06
C GLU A 245 -10.95 4.13 -17.59
N LEU A 246 -9.98 4.46 -16.73
CA LEU A 246 -10.07 4.23 -15.29
C LEU A 246 -10.74 5.39 -14.53
N HIS A 247 -11.10 6.48 -15.21
CA HIS A 247 -11.57 7.74 -14.62
C HIS A 247 -10.59 8.30 -13.57
N ILE A 248 -9.31 8.43 -13.98
CA ILE A 248 -8.21 9.11 -13.28
C ILE A 248 -7.87 10.42 -13.99
#